data_AF-A0A925YXR9-F1
#
_entry.id   AF-A0A925YXR9-F1
#
_cell.length_a   1.000
_cell.length_b   1.000
_cell.length_c   1.000
_cell.angle_alpha   90.00
_cell.angle_beta   90.00
_cell.angle_gamma   90.00
#
_symmetry.space_group_name_H-M   'P 1'
#
loop_
_entity.id
_entity.type
_entity.pdbx_description
1 polymer ?
#
loop_
_entity_poly.entity_id
_entity_poly.type
_entity_poly.pdbx_seq_one_letter_code
_entity_poly.pdbx_strand_id
1 'polypeptide(L)'
;MTIKMISMISVLSLILPLFSPQDGDGQIRFNLGTQKSMDNPNDDEWMTRTRDLISRLSNSSGKDWCTLAKELDWRNRSKKYQAVHKSQAASGIGAGNIQGEIDQDKKRISESLDRRGRDVNDLIEKAYKAKGEEARTLAQEAVEICNAMLLFYDEGKAHKDVLAYLKEAEKIAGTSAQKVAGAYKSDVSKQYAGKIVFSKKPINPLNPDPQAFTTTFKTGDNIYAVAFLKGTVADYEKPDDNFSFAIQIDGERAILQAAPGQEHLYNGLPLSDKSKANDTYVVLDLLPDLANLKKARDPNAVASIISQIERLSARTHKIHFNFATTKTFLAEGDLEIDCSPGVDKYKAIYEEARKAVTGKVSFPAPQMRDANAEAQIKKMHGATKVSIADTEWNIYRADNGAIAGRSLTAYFAYKGKDGNCYVNYGVFTQQYLGKGKYSSVVNQDSYGLTNERIDCSKVK
;
A
#
# COMPACT_ATOMS: atom_id res chain seq x y z
N MET A 1 -7.49 43.42 -40.14
CA MET A 1 -7.70 44.14 -38.87
C MET A 1 -6.74 43.53 -37.86
N THR A 2 -5.85 44.34 -37.32
CA THR A 2 -4.58 43.98 -36.65
C THR A 2 -4.70 44.26 -35.14
N ILE A 3 -3.76 43.71 -34.36
CA ILE A 3 -3.37 43.98 -32.94
C ILE A 3 -3.74 42.79 -32.02
N LYS A 4 -2.79 41.89 -31.67
CA LYS A 4 -1.77 41.91 -30.57
C LYS A 4 -2.39 41.88 -29.15
N MET A 5 -2.04 40.91 -28.30
CA MET A 5 -0.90 40.92 -27.35
C MET A 5 -1.05 39.89 -26.22
N ILE A 6 0.00 39.06 -26.07
CA ILE A 6 0.69 38.55 -24.87
C ILE A 6 0.08 38.84 -23.48
N SER A 7 -0.03 37.79 -22.62
CA SER A 7 0.45 37.87 -21.23
C SER A 7 0.74 36.48 -20.62
N MET A 8 2.03 36.23 -20.36
CA MET A 8 2.52 35.34 -19.31
C MET A 8 2.22 35.96 -17.94
N ILE A 9 1.63 35.21 -17.00
CA ILE A 9 1.80 35.48 -15.56
C ILE A 9 1.94 34.16 -14.81
N SER A 10 3.02 34.13 -14.03
CA SER A 10 3.54 33.10 -13.14
C SER A 10 2.56 32.66 -12.05
N VAL A 11 2.46 31.35 -11.78
CA VAL A 11 1.90 30.83 -10.53
C VAL A 11 3.07 30.57 -9.58
N LEU A 12 3.29 31.52 -8.68
CA LEU A 12 4.18 31.42 -7.54
C LEU A 12 3.49 30.59 -6.45
N SER A 13 4.13 29.52 -6.00
CA SER A 13 3.68 28.68 -4.90
C SER A 13 3.68 29.45 -3.57
N LEU A 14 2.52 29.55 -2.94
CA LEU A 14 2.37 29.97 -1.54
C LEU A 14 2.78 28.82 -0.62
N ILE A 15 3.94 28.95 0.02
CA ILE A 15 4.32 28.18 1.20
C ILE A 15 4.01 29.06 2.41
N LEU A 16 3.02 28.67 3.21
CA LEU A 16 2.78 29.21 4.55
C LEU A 16 3.77 28.55 5.53
N PRO A 17 4.44 29.29 6.41
CA PRO A 17 5.14 28.70 7.54
C PRO A 17 4.16 28.45 8.70
N LEU A 18 4.12 27.21 9.18
CA LEU A 18 3.54 26.86 10.48
C LEU A 18 4.49 27.37 11.58
N PHE A 19 3.98 28.26 12.43
CA PHE A 19 4.63 28.62 13.68
C PHE A 19 4.39 27.52 14.73
N SER A 20 5.45 27.15 15.45
CA SER A 20 5.38 26.53 16.78
C SER A 20 6.22 27.38 17.75
N PRO A 21 5.83 27.52 19.03
CA PRO A 21 6.55 28.36 19.99
C PRO A 21 7.89 27.74 20.41
N GLN A 22 8.81 28.64 20.76
CA GLN A 22 10.16 28.40 21.25
C GLN A 22 10.20 27.62 22.57
N ASP A 23 11.26 26.81 22.74
CA ASP A 23 12.03 26.73 23.99
C ASP A 23 13.48 26.29 23.69
N GLY A 24 14.45 27.04 24.24
CA GLY A 24 15.75 26.53 24.70
C GLY A 24 16.89 26.32 23.70
N ASP A 25 17.72 27.36 23.54
CA ASP A 25 19.15 27.35 23.14
C ASP A 25 19.74 26.07 22.51
N GLY A 26 19.70 26.06 21.17
CA GLY A 26 20.52 25.19 20.34
C GLY A 26 20.61 25.77 18.93
N GLN A 27 21.51 26.74 18.71
CA GLN A 27 21.74 27.30 17.37
C GLN A 27 22.30 26.23 16.43
N ILE A 28 21.43 25.52 15.71
CA ILE A 28 21.80 24.95 14.42
C ILE A 28 21.70 26.10 13.42
N ARG A 29 22.84 26.73 13.13
CA ARG A 29 22.95 27.70 12.03
C ARG A 29 22.87 26.93 10.72
N PHE A 30 21.68 26.87 10.10
CA PHE A 30 21.61 26.65 8.66
C PHE A 30 22.08 27.93 7.98
N ASN A 31 23.35 27.94 7.60
CA ASN A 31 23.89 28.97 6.73
C ASN A 31 23.26 28.77 5.34
N LEU A 32 22.12 29.41 5.09
CA LEU A 32 21.61 29.61 3.74
C LEU A 32 22.52 30.66 3.07
N GLY A 33 23.74 30.23 2.74
CA GLY A 33 24.68 31.01 1.96
C GLY A 33 23.98 31.50 0.70
N THR A 34 24.05 32.80 0.46
CA THR A 34 23.53 33.43 -0.75
C THR A 34 23.99 32.64 -1.97
N GLN A 35 23.05 32.22 -2.81
CA GLN A 35 23.22 31.40 -4.02
C GLN A 35 24.35 31.88 -4.97
N LYS A 36 24.85 33.10 -4.78
CA LYS A 36 25.98 33.72 -5.50
C LYS A 36 27.37 33.13 -5.20
N SER A 37 27.64 32.52 -4.05
CA SER A 37 28.96 31.86 -3.82
C SER A 37 29.06 30.49 -4.50
N MET A 38 27.92 29.89 -4.87
CA MET A 38 27.85 28.50 -5.34
C MET A 38 28.34 28.27 -6.78
N ASP A 39 28.63 29.33 -7.52
CA ASP A 39 29.11 29.25 -8.91
C ASP A 39 30.60 29.53 -9.07
N ASN A 40 31.31 29.85 -7.98
CA ASN A 40 32.75 30.06 -8.04
C ASN A 40 33.50 28.74 -7.76
N PRO A 41 34.06 28.07 -8.78
CA PRO A 41 34.82 26.83 -8.59
C PRO A 41 36.15 27.02 -7.85
N ASN A 42 36.54 28.26 -7.51
CA ASN A 42 37.68 28.58 -6.65
C ASN A 42 37.35 28.58 -5.14
N ASP A 43 36.10 28.30 -4.77
CA ASP A 43 35.66 28.27 -3.37
C ASP A 43 35.83 26.85 -2.76
N ASP A 44 36.51 26.76 -1.62
CA ASP A 44 36.65 25.51 -0.84
C ASP A 44 35.28 24.89 -0.48
N GLU A 45 34.25 25.73 -0.32
CA GLU A 45 32.87 25.30 -0.08
C GLU A 45 32.30 24.53 -1.27
N TRP A 46 32.58 24.97 -2.50
CA TRP A 46 32.15 24.30 -3.72
C TRP A 46 32.75 22.89 -3.85
N MET A 47 34.03 22.77 -3.50
CA MET A 47 34.75 21.50 -3.51
C MET A 47 34.26 20.54 -2.44
N THR A 48 34.06 21.05 -1.23
CA THR A 48 33.53 20.27 -0.12
C THR A 48 32.15 19.70 -0.45
N ARG A 49 31.26 20.53 -1.01
CA ARG A 49 29.93 20.08 -1.45
C ARG A 49 29.98 19.06 -2.58
N THR A 50 30.87 19.23 -3.56
CA THR A 50 31.03 18.27 -4.66
C THR A 50 31.45 16.90 -4.14
N ARG A 51 32.40 16.84 -3.19
CA ARG A 51 32.82 15.59 -2.55
C ARG A 51 31.72 14.97 -1.68
N ASP A 52 30.94 15.78 -0.96
CA ASP A 52 29.76 15.31 -0.22
C ASP A 52 28.75 14.63 -1.16
N LEU A 53 28.43 15.29 -2.28
CA LEU A 53 27.52 14.74 -3.29
C LEU A 53 28.04 13.42 -3.88
N ILE A 54 29.33 13.31 -4.19
CA ILE A 54 29.95 12.06 -4.69
C ILE A 54 29.88 10.94 -3.65
N SER A 55 30.15 11.27 -2.38
CA SER A 55 30.06 10.32 -1.28
C SER A 55 28.64 9.79 -1.09
N ARG A 56 27.65 10.70 -1.05
CA ARG A 56 26.23 10.36 -0.95
C ARG A 56 25.76 9.58 -2.16
N LEU A 57 26.15 9.99 -3.37
CA LEU A 57 25.84 9.30 -4.62
C LEU A 57 26.34 7.85 -4.56
N SER A 58 27.57 7.63 -4.11
CA SER A 58 28.18 6.29 -4.03
C SER A 58 27.44 5.34 -3.08
N ASN A 59 26.76 5.88 -2.06
CA ASN A 59 26.02 5.12 -1.04
C ASN A 59 24.49 5.10 -1.24
N SER A 60 23.97 5.81 -2.25
CA SER A 60 22.54 5.89 -2.57
C SER A 60 22.12 4.88 -3.63
N SER A 61 20.82 4.58 -3.74
CA SER A 61 20.22 3.72 -4.77
C SER A 61 18.91 4.29 -5.34
N GLY A 62 18.41 3.70 -6.43
CA GLY A 62 17.11 4.02 -7.03
C GLY A 62 16.91 5.52 -7.29
N LYS A 63 15.78 6.06 -6.81
CA LYS A 63 15.38 7.47 -7.00
C LYS A 63 16.30 8.48 -6.33
N ASP A 64 16.85 8.16 -5.16
CA ASP A 64 17.76 9.04 -4.45
C ASP A 64 19.06 9.20 -5.24
N TRP A 65 19.57 8.10 -5.81
CA TRP A 65 20.73 8.14 -6.69
C TRP A 65 20.47 9.00 -7.93
N CYS A 66 19.32 8.84 -8.58
CA CYS A 66 18.95 9.65 -9.76
C CYS A 66 18.85 11.15 -9.44
N THR A 67 18.37 11.49 -8.24
CA THR A 67 18.28 12.88 -7.75
C THR A 67 19.67 13.47 -7.51
N LEU A 68 20.53 12.72 -6.81
CA LEU A 68 21.92 13.14 -6.55
C LEU A 68 22.74 13.25 -7.84
N ALA A 69 22.51 12.37 -8.81
CA ALA A 69 23.16 12.43 -10.12
C ALA A 69 22.85 13.74 -10.87
N LYS A 70 21.57 14.16 -10.85
CA LYS A 70 21.12 15.43 -11.45
C LYS A 70 21.68 16.64 -10.71
N GLU A 71 21.78 16.60 -9.38
CA GLU A 71 22.38 17.69 -8.59
C GLU A 71 23.90 17.80 -8.81
N LEU A 72 24.57 16.65 -8.93
CA LEU A 72 26.01 16.61 -9.15
C LEU A 72 26.36 17.10 -10.55
N ASP A 73 25.65 16.66 -11.60
CA ASP A 73 25.92 17.06 -13.00
C ASP A 73 27.43 17.10 -13.31
N TRP A 74 28.05 15.93 -13.10
CA TRP A 74 29.51 15.82 -13.05
C TRP A 74 30.19 16.32 -14.32
N ARG A 75 29.56 16.17 -15.49
CA ARG A 75 30.13 16.65 -16.76
C ARG A 75 30.33 18.17 -16.75
N ASN A 76 29.38 18.92 -16.20
CA ASN A 76 29.52 20.36 -16.09
C ASN A 76 30.46 20.76 -14.95
N ARG A 77 30.40 20.07 -13.81
CA ARG A 77 31.29 20.35 -12.67
C ARG A 77 32.76 20.04 -12.96
N SER A 78 33.06 18.90 -13.59
CA SER A 78 34.44 18.51 -13.94
C SER A 78 35.09 19.48 -14.92
N LYS A 79 34.33 20.03 -15.89
CA LYS A 79 34.81 21.10 -16.78
C LYS A 79 35.16 22.37 -16.01
N LYS A 80 34.29 22.81 -15.09
CA LYS A 80 34.57 23.96 -14.20
C LYS A 80 35.85 23.71 -13.39
N TYR A 81 35.99 22.49 -12.86
CA TYR A 81 37.15 22.10 -12.06
C TYR A 81 38.46 22.13 -12.87
N GLN A 82 38.46 21.57 -14.09
CA GLN A 82 39.61 21.61 -14.98
C GLN A 82 39.99 23.05 -15.39
N ALA A 83 38.99 23.92 -15.60
CA ALA A 83 39.23 25.32 -15.95
C ALA A 83 39.93 26.10 -14.82
N VAL A 84 39.47 25.92 -13.57
CA VAL A 84 40.14 26.48 -12.39
C VAL A 84 41.57 26.00 -12.28
N HIS A 85 41.77 24.69 -12.38
CA HIS A 85 43.11 24.12 -12.25
C HIS A 85 44.08 24.64 -13.32
N LYS A 86 43.63 24.74 -14.57
CA LYS A 86 44.43 25.31 -15.66
C LYS A 86 44.84 26.77 -15.37
N SER A 87 43.97 27.56 -14.73
CA SER A 87 44.27 28.93 -14.33
C SER A 87 45.26 29.03 -13.15
N GLN A 88 45.13 28.15 -12.15
CA GLN A 88 46.02 28.11 -10.99
C GLN A 88 47.43 27.63 -11.37
N ALA A 89 47.52 26.58 -12.20
CA ALA A 89 48.80 26.09 -12.73
C ALA A 89 49.54 27.16 -13.54
N ALA A 90 48.82 27.96 -14.34
CA ALA A 90 49.39 29.08 -15.08
C ALA A 90 49.90 30.22 -14.16
N SER A 91 49.43 30.29 -12.92
CA SER A 91 49.76 31.35 -11.96
C SER A 91 50.92 30.97 -11.03
N GLY A 92 51.52 29.78 -11.16
CA GLY A 92 52.63 29.31 -10.31
C GLY A 92 52.27 29.04 -8.85
N ILE A 93 50.99 29.14 -8.49
CA ILE A 93 50.47 28.74 -7.18
C ILE A 93 50.49 27.22 -7.16
N GLY A 94 51.18 26.64 -6.18
CA GLY A 94 51.42 25.20 -6.08
C GLY A 94 50.15 24.40 -6.32
N ALA A 95 50.05 23.75 -7.47
CA ALA A 95 49.02 22.78 -7.75
C ALA A 95 49.25 21.63 -6.78
N GLY A 96 48.49 21.59 -5.68
CA GLY A 96 48.46 20.43 -4.79
C GLY A 96 48.11 19.15 -5.57
N ASN A 97 47.99 18.01 -4.89
CA ASN A 97 47.61 16.74 -5.52
C ASN A 97 46.14 16.67 -6.01
N ILE A 98 45.65 17.78 -6.58
CA ILE A 98 44.32 18.00 -7.12
C ILE A 98 44.02 16.97 -8.22
N GLN A 99 44.98 16.67 -9.08
CA GLN A 99 44.81 15.63 -10.11
C GLN A 99 44.52 14.26 -9.48
N GLY A 100 45.24 13.91 -8.41
CA GLY A 100 44.97 12.69 -7.65
C GLY A 100 43.58 12.65 -7.04
N GLU A 101 43.07 13.78 -6.55
CA GLU A 101 41.69 13.88 -6.03
C GLU A 101 40.63 13.73 -7.13
N ILE A 102 40.83 14.36 -8.29
CA ILE A 102 39.94 14.17 -9.47
C ILE A 102 39.90 12.70 -9.84
N ASP A 103 41.05 12.05 -9.89
CA ASP A 103 41.14 10.66 -10.32
C ASP A 103 40.52 9.72 -9.28
N GLN A 104 40.61 10.05 -7.98
CA GLN A 104 39.87 9.35 -6.93
C GLN A 104 38.34 9.53 -7.07
N ASP A 105 37.87 10.74 -7.35
CA ASP A 105 36.46 11.03 -7.54
C ASP A 105 35.91 10.38 -8.81
N LYS A 106 36.66 10.43 -9.92
CA LYS A 106 36.35 9.67 -11.14
C LYS A 106 36.26 8.17 -10.87
N LYS A 107 37.18 7.62 -10.07
CA LYS A 107 37.15 6.21 -9.68
C LYS A 107 35.88 5.87 -8.91
N ARG A 108 35.51 6.67 -7.90
CA ARG A 108 34.26 6.49 -7.12
C ARG A 108 33.02 6.57 -7.99
N ILE A 109 32.98 7.56 -8.90
CA ILE A 109 31.89 7.70 -9.86
C ILE A 109 31.81 6.48 -10.77
N SER A 110 32.94 6.02 -11.32
CA SER A 110 32.99 4.83 -12.19
C SER A 110 32.47 3.59 -11.47
N GLU A 111 32.90 3.34 -10.22
CA GLU A 111 32.43 2.21 -9.42
C GLU A 111 30.92 2.29 -9.14
N SER A 112 30.40 3.50 -8.90
CA SER A 112 28.97 3.77 -8.74
C SER A 112 28.20 3.48 -10.03
N LEU A 113 28.69 3.94 -11.18
CA LEU A 113 28.07 3.71 -12.48
C LEU A 113 28.07 2.23 -12.87
N ASP A 114 29.15 1.49 -12.58
CA ASP A 114 29.21 0.05 -12.84
C ASP A 114 28.18 -0.73 -12.03
N ARG A 115 27.95 -0.34 -10.76
CA ARG A 115 26.84 -0.88 -9.96
C ARG A 115 25.49 -0.59 -10.61
N ARG A 116 25.26 0.65 -11.04
CA ARG A 116 24.00 1.08 -11.67
C ARG A 116 23.75 0.41 -13.01
N GLY A 117 24.79 0.13 -13.79
CA GLY A 117 24.67 -0.64 -15.02
C GLY A 117 24.13 -2.05 -14.77
N ARG A 118 24.54 -2.71 -13.68
CA ARG A 118 23.98 -4.01 -13.27
C ARG A 118 22.53 -3.89 -12.82
N ASP A 119 22.20 -2.85 -12.05
CA ASP A 119 20.85 -2.60 -11.58
C ASP A 119 19.89 -2.34 -12.76
N VAL A 120 20.30 -1.54 -13.74
CA VAL A 120 19.53 -1.30 -14.99
C VAL A 120 19.28 -2.60 -15.73
N ASN A 121 20.31 -3.44 -15.90
CA ASN A 121 20.15 -4.71 -16.58
C ASN A 121 19.19 -5.65 -15.82
N ASP A 122 19.31 -5.74 -14.49
CA ASP A 122 18.39 -6.53 -13.66
C ASP A 122 16.94 -6.00 -13.74
N LEU A 123 16.74 -4.69 -13.73
CA LEU A 123 15.42 -4.07 -13.90
C LEU A 123 14.81 -4.40 -15.27
N ILE A 124 15.61 -4.34 -16.35
CA ILE A 124 15.16 -4.69 -17.71
C ILE A 124 14.78 -6.18 -17.77
N GLU A 125 15.61 -7.08 -17.25
CA GLU A 125 15.34 -8.51 -17.20
C GLU A 125 14.09 -8.85 -16.40
N LYS A 126 13.89 -8.18 -15.26
CA LYS A 126 12.65 -8.30 -14.47
C LYS A 126 11.46 -7.74 -15.24
N ALA A 127 11.60 -6.61 -15.94
CA ALA A 127 10.53 -6.00 -16.71
C ALA A 127 10.05 -6.91 -17.86
N TYR A 128 10.96 -7.64 -18.51
CA TYR A 128 10.61 -8.65 -19.52
C TYR A 128 9.79 -9.83 -18.98
N LYS A 129 10.06 -10.23 -17.74
CA LYS A 129 9.36 -11.35 -17.07
C LYS A 129 8.04 -10.91 -16.46
N ALA A 130 7.95 -9.64 -16.09
CA ALA A 130 6.74 -9.01 -15.55
C ALA A 130 5.68 -8.78 -16.65
N LYS A 131 4.48 -8.38 -16.23
CA LYS A 131 3.37 -8.04 -17.13
C LYS A 131 2.72 -6.71 -16.71
N GLY A 132 2.09 -6.05 -17.67
CA GLY A 132 1.24 -4.88 -17.42
C GLY A 132 1.97 -3.75 -16.69
N GLU A 133 1.38 -3.26 -15.59
CA GLU A 133 1.92 -2.10 -14.86
C GLU A 133 3.24 -2.39 -14.13
N GLU A 134 3.48 -3.61 -13.66
CA GLU A 134 4.75 -3.97 -13.03
C GLU A 134 5.90 -3.86 -14.04
N ALA A 135 5.72 -4.41 -15.24
CA ALA A 135 6.68 -4.28 -16.34
C ALA A 135 6.92 -2.81 -16.70
N ARG A 136 5.85 -2.00 -16.76
CA ARG A 136 5.96 -0.56 -17.02
C ARG A 136 6.77 0.16 -15.95
N THR A 137 6.51 -0.13 -14.67
CA THR A 137 7.18 0.53 -13.53
C THR A 137 8.67 0.20 -13.50
N LEU A 138 9.02 -1.08 -13.63
CA LEU A 138 10.42 -1.52 -13.67
C LEU A 138 11.18 -0.90 -14.85
N ALA A 139 10.55 -0.86 -16.03
CA ALA A 139 11.15 -0.25 -17.22
C ALA A 139 11.31 1.27 -17.06
N GLN A 140 10.35 1.97 -16.44
CA GLN A 140 10.46 3.40 -16.16
C GLN A 140 11.58 3.72 -15.17
N GLU A 141 11.76 2.89 -14.13
CA GLU A 141 12.88 3.04 -13.21
C GLU A 141 14.23 2.86 -13.94
N ALA A 142 14.34 1.88 -14.83
CA ALA A 142 15.52 1.71 -15.67
C ALA A 142 15.78 2.93 -16.58
N VAL A 143 14.72 3.51 -17.19
CA VAL A 143 14.82 4.75 -17.97
C VAL A 143 15.34 5.92 -17.12
N GLU A 144 14.85 6.09 -15.90
CA GLU A 144 15.31 7.15 -14.99
C GLU A 144 16.80 7.00 -14.64
N ILE A 145 17.24 5.77 -14.31
CA ILE A 145 18.64 5.49 -13.99
C ILE A 145 19.53 5.70 -15.21
N CYS A 146 19.14 5.21 -16.40
CA CYS A 146 19.89 5.44 -17.63
C CYS A 146 20.07 6.93 -17.94
N ASN A 147 19.00 7.73 -17.85
CA ASN A 147 19.08 9.17 -18.07
C ASN A 147 20.04 9.85 -17.08
N ALA A 148 20.03 9.43 -15.81
CA ALA A 148 20.97 9.91 -14.81
C ALA A 148 22.42 9.47 -15.09
N MET A 149 22.65 8.24 -15.55
CA MET A 149 23.99 7.75 -15.96
C MET A 149 24.56 8.53 -17.14
N LEU A 150 23.73 8.94 -18.10
CA LEU A 150 24.16 9.73 -19.27
C LEU A 150 24.71 11.12 -18.90
N LEU A 151 24.46 11.62 -17.67
CA LEU A 151 25.06 12.86 -17.17
C LEU A 151 26.57 12.71 -16.85
N PHE A 152 27.08 11.48 -16.77
CA PHE A 152 28.46 11.21 -16.38
C PHE A 152 29.36 10.73 -17.52
N TYR A 153 28.79 10.11 -18.55
CA TYR A 153 29.56 9.57 -19.66
C TYR A 153 29.77 10.61 -20.76
N ASP A 154 31.02 10.77 -21.18
CA ASP A 154 31.33 11.37 -22.47
C ASP A 154 31.02 10.40 -23.61
N GLU A 155 30.95 10.92 -24.84
CA GLU A 155 30.71 10.11 -26.03
C GLU A 155 31.76 9.01 -26.16
N GLY A 156 31.32 7.75 -26.17
CA GLY A 156 32.21 6.60 -26.14
C GLY A 156 31.44 5.28 -26.03
N LYS A 157 32.15 4.19 -25.77
CA LYS A 157 31.54 2.85 -25.67
C LYS A 157 30.51 2.79 -24.52
N ALA A 158 30.90 3.18 -23.31
CA ALA A 158 30.00 3.13 -22.15
C ALA A 158 28.74 3.99 -22.35
N HIS A 159 28.86 5.18 -22.95
CA HIS A 159 27.70 6.00 -23.33
C HIS A 159 26.78 5.29 -24.32
N LYS A 160 27.33 4.63 -25.35
CA LYS A 160 26.55 3.85 -26.32
C LYS A 160 25.85 2.66 -25.67
N ASP A 161 26.51 1.98 -24.74
CA ASP A 161 25.93 0.86 -23.99
C ASP A 161 24.75 1.34 -23.13
N VAL A 162 24.88 2.47 -22.43
CA VAL A 162 23.77 3.08 -21.67
C VAL A 162 22.63 3.53 -22.57
N LEU A 163 22.91 4.10 -23.75
CA LEU A 163 21.87 4.43 -24.73
C LEU A 163 21.13 3.19 -25.24
N ALA A 164 21.82 2.06 -25.38
CA ALA A 164 21.19 0.81 -25.77
C ALA A 164 20.23 0.31 -24.68
N TYR A 165 20.66 0.32 -23.41
CA TYR A 165 19.77 0.01 -22.29
C TYR A 165 18.58 0.96 -22.19
N LEU A 166 18.81 2.27 -22.36
CA LEU A 166 17.75 3.28 -22.35
C LEU A 166 16.69 2.96 -23.42
N LYS A 167 17.12 2.71 -24.66
CA LYS A 167 16.22 2.38 -25.77
C LYS A 167 15.40 1.11 -25.50
N GLU A 168 16.02 0.09 -24.90
CA GLU A 168 15.32 -1.14 -24.59
C GLU A 168 14.31 -0.95 -23.45
N ALA A 169 14.69 -0.23 -22.39
CA ALA A 169 13.80 0.13 -21.30
C ALA A 169 12.61 0.98 -21.80
N GLU A 170 12.85 1.98 -22.67
CA GLU A 170 11.80 2.79 -23.31
C GLU A 170 10.85 1.94 -24.15
N LYS A 171 11.37 0.96 -24.90
CA LYS A 171 10.57 0.03 -25.69
C LYS A 171 9.66 -0.84 -24.82
N ILE A 172 10.17 -1.38 -23.71
CA ILE A 172 9.38 -2.17 -22.75
C ILE A 172 8.32 -1.28 -22.09
N ALA A 173 8.71 -0.08 -21.65
CA ALA A 173 7.81 0.88 -21.03
C ALA A 173 6.69 1.30 -22.00
N GLY A 174 7.02 1.56 -23.27
CA GLY A 174 6.05 1.93 -24.31
C GLY A 174 5.08 0.79 -24.64
N THR A 175 5.57 -0.43 -24.80
CA THR A 175 4.74 -1.61 -25.09
C THR A 175 3.79 -1.90 -23.92
N SER A 176 4.30 -1.86 -22.69
CA SER A 176 3.50 -2.07 -21.48
C SER A 176 2.49 -0.94 -21.29
N ALA A 177 2.88 0.31 -21.52
CA ALA A 177 1.97 1.46 -21.47
C ALA A 177 0.84 1.36 -22.51
N GLN A 178 1.11 0.89 -23.72
CA GLN A 178 0.07 0.67 -24.74
C GLN A 178 -0.91 -0.42 -24.32
N LYS A 179 -0.41 -1.54 -23.77
CA LYS A 179 -1.27 -2.63 -23.27
C LYS A 179 -2.19 -2.13 -22.15
N VAL A 180 -1.64 -1.41 -21.19
CA VAL A 180 -2.39 -0.80 -20.07
C VAL A 180 -3.36 0.26 -20.60
N ALA A 181 -2.93 1.12 -21.53
CA ALA A 181 -3.76 2.16 -22.11
C ALA A 181 -5.01 1.58 -22.79
N GLY A 182 -4.86 0.47 -23.52
CA GLY A 182 -5.98 -0.24 -24.16
C GLY A 182 -6.94 -0.93 -23.19
N ALA A 183 -6.56 -1.10 -21.91
CA ALA A 183 -7.42 -1.70 -20.89
C ALA A 183 -8.35 -0.69 -20.21
N TYR A 184 -8.05 0.61 -20.25
CA TYR A 184 -8.94 1.63 -19.72
C TYR A 184 -10.22 1.71 -20.56
N LYS A 185 -11.37 1.71 -19.86
CA LYS A 185 -12.69 1.77 -20.50
C LYS A 185 -13.15 3.20 -20.79
N SER A 186 -12.49 4.21 -20.21
CA SER A 186 -12.74 5.63 -20.46
C SER A 186 -11.48 6.47 -20.23
N ASP A 187 -11.44 7.67 -20.83
CA ASP A 187 -10.37 8.65 -20.61
C ASP A 187 -10.30 9.11 -19.14
N VAL A 188 -11.47 9.17 -18.48
CA VAL A 188 -11.55 9.47 -17.05
C VAL A 188 -10.87 8.38 -16.23
N SER A 189 -11.11 7.10 -16.52
CA SER A 189 -10.42 6.00 -15.81
C SER A 189 -8.90 6.12 -15.92
N LYS A 190 -8.39 6.53 -17.09
CA LYS A 190 -6.96 6.79 -17.31
C LYS A 190 -6.47 8.03 -16.55
N GLN A 191 -7.24 9.12 -16.55
CA GLN A 191 -6.91 10.36 -15.82
C GLN A 191 -6.81 10.14 -14.31
N TYR A 192 -7.67 9.28 -13.76
CA TYR A 192 -7.71 8.98 -12.33
C TYR A 192 -6.95 7.70 -11.96
N ALA A 193 -6.17 7.12 -12.87
CA ALA A 193 -5.37 5.93 -12.60
C ALA A 193 -4.44 6.11 -11.38
N GLY A 194 -4.53 5.19 -10.42
CA GLY A 194 -3.85 5.27 -9.13
C GLY A 194 -4.58 6.11 -8.07
N LYS A 195 -5.84 6.50 -8.31
CA LYS A 195 -6.64 7.30 -7.37
C LYS A 195 -7.94 6.61 -7.01
N ILE A 196 -8.38 6.84 -5.77
CA ILE A 196 -9.73 6.55 -5.30
C ILE A 196 -10.53 7.83 -5.46
N VAL A 197 -11.60 7.77 -6.24
CA VAL A 197 -12.56 8.86 -6.39
C VAL A 197 -13.80 8.56 -5.55
N PHE A 198 -14.43 9.62 -5.04
CA PHE A 198 -15.60 9.50 -4.17
C PHE A 198 -16.78 10.30 -4.73
N SER A 199 -17.99 9.84 -4.46
CA SER A 199 -19.23 10.53 -4.83
C SER A 199 -20.33 10.28 -3.81
N LYS A 200 -21.31 11.20 -3.76
CA LYS A 200 -22.56 11.03 -2.99
C LYS A 200 -23.58 10.15 -3.71
N LYS A 201 -23.32 9.80 -4.97
CA LYS A 201 -24.16 8.94 -5.82
C LYS A 201 -23.34 7.74 -6.31
N PRO A 202 -23.98 6.62 -6.69
CA PRO A 202 -23.28 5.49 -7.29
C PRO A 202 -22.44 5.93 -8.50
N ILE A 203 -21.20 5.45 -8.56
CA ILE A 203 -20.26 5.75 -9.66
C ILE A 203 -20.35 4.61 -10.67
N ASN A 204 -20.60 4.93 -11.95
CA ASN A 204 -20.43 3.98 -13.03
C ASN A 204 -18.96 4.02 -13.51
N PRO A 205 -18.14 3.01 -13.21
CA PRO A 205 -16.71 3.04 -13.56
C PRO A 205 -16.43 2.92 -15.06
N LEU A 206 -17.40 2.46 -15.86
CA LEU A 206 -17.28 2.36 -17.32
C LEU A 206 -17.55 3.69 -18.03
N ASN A 207 -18.35 4.56 -17.41
CA ASN A 207 -18.63 5.90 -17.89
C ASN A 207 -18.79 6.85 -16.69
N PRO A 208 -17.68 7.13 -15.98
CA PRO A 208 -17.72 7.96 -14.78
C PRO A 208 -18.02 9.42 -15.15
N ASP A 209 -18.77 10.11 -14.29
CA ASP A 209 -19.03 11.55 -14.37
C ASP A 209 -18.10 12.29 -13.40
N PRO A 210 -17.03 12.96 -13.88
CA PRO A 210 -16.11 13.68 -13.00
C PRO A 210 -16.77 14.82 -12.23
N GLN A 211 -17.88 15.38 -12.72
CA GLN A 211 -18.59 16.47 -12.04
C GLN A 211 -19.35 15.98 -10.80
N ALA A 212 -19.61 14.68 -10.72
CA ALA A 212 -20.22 14.04 -9.56
C ALA A 212 -19.20 13.68 -8.48
N PHE A 213 -17.90 13.84 -8.72
CA PHE A 213 -16.86 13.54 -7.75
C PHE A 213 -16.76 14.64 -6.69
N THR A 214 -16.56 14.24 -5.45
CA THR A 214 -16.39 15.17 -4.32
C THR A 214 -15.57 14.52 -3.23
N THR A 215 -14.82 15.33 -2.49
CA THR A 215 -14.05 14.91 -1.32
C THR A 215 -14.65 15.44 -0.02
N THR A 216 -15.84 16.06 -0.06
CA THR A 216 -16.46 16.69 1.11
C THR A 216 -17.84 16.12 1.40
N PHE A 217 -17.97 15.53 2.59
CA PHE A 217 -19.16 14.85 3.05
C PHE A 217 -19.59 15.44 4.40
N LYS A 218 -20.87 15.26 4.73
CA LYS A 218 -21.41 15.54 6.06
C LYS A 218 -22.08 14.29 6.60
N THR A 219 -22.36 14.25 7.91
CA THR A 219 -23.11 13.15 8.51
C THR A 219 -24.34 12.81 7.70
N GLY A 220 -24.44 11.54 7.32
CA GLY A 220 -25.60 10.99 6.65
C GLY A 220 -25.58 11.10 5.14
N ASP A 221 -24.55 11.69 4.55
CA ASP A 221 -24.27 11.50 3.12
C ASP A 221 -23.89 10.03 2.88
N ASN A 222 -24.29 9.52 1.71
CA ASN A 222 -23.76 8.26 1.20
C ASN A 222 -22.35 8.52 0.65
N ILE A 223 -21.46 7.53 0.75
CA ILE A 223 -20.12 7.59 0.19
C ILE A 223 -19.89 6.37 -0.68
N TYR A 224 -19.89 6.59 -2.00
CA TYR A 224 -19.50 5.61 -3.00
C TYR A 224 -18.07 5.91 -3.43
N ALA A 225 -17.27 4.87 -3.63
CA ALA A 225 -15.90 5.02 -4.09
C ALA A 225 -15.56 4.06 -5.22
N VAL A 226 -14.64 4.50 -6.08
CA VAL A 226 -14.02 3.65 -7.10
C VAL A 226 -12.52 3.90 -7.07
N ALA A 227 -11.75 2.84 -6.87
CA ALA A 227 -10.30 2.86 -7.10
C ALA A 227 -10.03 2.64 -8.58
N PHE A 228 -9.54 3.64 -9.29
CA PHE A 228 -9.01 3.45 -10.64
C PHE A 228 -7.56 3.00 -10.54
N LEU A 229 -7.23 1.88 -11.16
CA LEU A 229 -5.93 1.23 -11.06
C LEU A 229 -5.01 1.71 -12.18
N LYS A 230 -3.69 1.64 -11.94
CA LYS A 230 -2.70 1.93 -12.99
C LYS A 230 -2.52 0.79 -13.99
N GLY A 231 -2.93 -0.43 -13.62
CA GLY A 231 -2.96 -1.62 -14.47
C GLY A 231 -4.31 -2.32 -14.38
N THR A 232 -4.39 -3.52 -14.93
CA THR A 232 -5.57 -4.37 -14.78
C THR A 232 -5.56 -5.09 -13.44
N VAL A 233 -6.72 -5.52 -12.97
CA VAL A 233 -6.86 -6.41 -11.81
C VAL A 233 -5.92 -7.62 -11.89
N ALA A 234 -5.82 -8.26 -13.06
CA ALA A 234 -4.96 -9.42 -13.30
C ALA A 234 -3.46 -9.13 -13.14
N ASP A 235 -3.04 -7.88 -13.35
CA ASP A 235 -1.62 -7.51 -13.17
C ASP A 235 -1.21 -7.55 -11.69
N TYR A 236 -2.18 -7.53 -10.77
CA TYR A 236 -1.97 -7.50 -9.32
C TYR A 236 -2.42 -8.77 -8.59
N GLU A 237 -3.20 -9.64 -9.25
CA GLU A 237 -3.69 -10.90 -8.66
C GLU A 237 -2.61 -11.99 -8.75
N LYS A 238 -1.67 -11.99 -7.80
CA LYS A 238 -0.64 -13.03 -7.65
C LYS A 238 -1.04 -14.03 -6.55
N PRO A 239 -0.65 -15.33 -6.64
CA PRO A 239 -1.06 -16.34 -5.67
C PRO A 239 -0.75 -16.02 -4.20
N ASP A 240 0.31 -15.25 -3.95
CA ASP A 240 0.78 -14.88 -2.60
C ASP A 240 0.45 -13.42 -2.22
N ASP A 241 -0.27 -12.68 -3.07
CA ASP A 241 -0.57 -11.27 -2.84
C ASP A 241 -2.00 -11.11 -2.32
N ASN A 242 -2.13 -10.58 -1.11
CA ASN A 242 -3.42 -10.21 -0.56
C ASN A 242 -3.70 -8.74 -0.86
N PHE A 243 -4.90 -8.45 -1.37
CA PHE A 243 -5.38 -7.08 -1.51
C PHE A 243 -5.73 -6.52 -0.14
N SER A 244 -5.38 -5.28 0.08
CA SER A 244 -5.58 -4.57 1.33
C SER A 244 -6.21 -3.21 1.10
N PHE A 245 -7.18 -2.88 1.94
CA PHE A 245 -7.84 -1.58 1.97
C PHE A 245 -7.70 -0.98 3.36
N ALA A 246 -6.78 -0.03 3.52
CA ALA A 246 -6.48 0.61 4.80
C ALA A 246 -7.12 2.00 4.88
N ILE A 247 -7.46 2.40 6.11
CA ILE A 247 -8.03 3.71 6.41
C ILE A 247 -7.13 4.40 7.45
N GLN A 248 -6.91 5.69 7.29
CA GLN A 248 -6.31 6.54 8.32
C GLN A 248 -7.28 7.68 8.60
N ILE A 249 -7.46 8.02 9.87
CA ILE A 249 -8.39 9.04 10.32
C ILE A 249 -7.57 10.07 11.08
N ASP A 250 -7.58 11.32 10.60
CA ASP A 250 -6.77 12.42 11.14
C ASP A 250 -5.27 12.11 11.26
N GLY A 251 -4.74 11.33 10.31
CA GLY A 251 -3.33 10.91 10.30
C GLY A 251 -3.01 9.75 11.25
N GLU A 252 -3.94 9.36 12.11
CA GLU A 252 -3.81 8.13 12.88
C GLU A 252 -4.19 6.96 12.00
N ARG A 253 -3.31 5.95 11.95
CA ARG A 253 -3.66 4.70 11.28
C ARG A 253 -4.78 4.05 12.07
N ALA A 254 -6.01 4.20 11.57
CA ALA A 254 -7.10 3.32 11.94
C ALA A 254 -6.71 1.96 11.39
N ILE A 255 -5.95 1.20 12.20
CA ILE A 255 -5.78 -0.20 11.91
C ILE A 255 -7.22 -0.72 11.94
N LEU A 256 -7.73 -1.13 10.78
CA LEU A 256 -8.81 -2.10 10.72
C LEU A 256 -8.24 -3.35 11.38
N GLN A 257 -8.10 -3.30 12.71
CA GLN A 257 -7.86 -4.44 13.53
C GLN A 257 -9.14 -5.21 13.34
N ALA A 258 -9.07 -6.17 12.43
CA ALA A 258 -9.56 -7.49 12.72
C ALA A 258 -9.61 -7.64 14.26
N ALA A 259 -10.82 -7.67 14.82
CA ALA A 259 -10.96 -7.92 16.24
C ALA A 259 -10.05 -9.12 16.60
N PRO A 260 -9.33 -9.13 17.74
CA PRO A 260 -8.31 -10.13 18.05
C PRO A 260 -8.77 -11.54 17.68
N GLY A 261 -8.23 -12.12 16.61
CA GLY A 261 -8.77 -13.33 16.01
C GLY A 261 -9.75 -13.14 14.86
N GLN A 262 -9.54 -12.15 14.01
CA GLN A 262 -9.90 -12.30 12.62
C GLN A 262 -8.57 -12.37 11.89
N GLU A 263 -8.23 -13.54 11.34
CA GLU A 263 -7.23 -13.56 10.29
C GLU A 263 -7.73 -12.57 9.24
N HIS A 264 -7.08 -11.41 9.20
CA HIS A 264 -7.20 -10.39 8.19
C HIS A 264 -8.54 -10.41 7.41
N LEU A 265 -9.48 -9.52 7.77
CA LEU A 265 -10.56 -9.07 6.86
C LEU A 265 -10.05 -8.52 5.51
N TYR A 266 -8.76 -8.67 5.21
CA TYR A 266 -8.07 -8.42 3.96
C TYR A 266 -8.05 -9.62 3.01
N ASN A 267 -8.65 -10.77 3.36
CA ASN A 267 -8.82 -11.85 2.41
C ASN A 267 -10.00 -11.58 1.48
N GLY A 268 -9.72 -10.75 0.48
CA GLY A 268 -10.47 -10.66 -0.76
C GLY A 268 -11.69 -9.74 -0.66
N LEU A 269 -11.57 -8.57 -1.28
CA LEU A 269 -12.40 -8.42 -2.46
C LEU A 269 -11.92 -9.52 -3.41
N PRO A 270 -12.56 -10.71 -3.52
CA PRO A 270 -12.10 -11.74 -4.43
C PRO A 270 -12.20 -11.17 -5.83
N LEU A 271 -11.13 -10.52 -6.29
CA LEU A 271 -10.94 -10.15 -7.68
C LEU A 271 -10.92 -11.41 -8.57
N SER A 272 -10.82 -12.58 -7.95
CA SER A 272 -10.96 -13.92 -8.51
C SER A 272 -12.24 -14.21 -9.28
N ASP A 273 -13.20 -13.27 -9.31
CA ASP A 273 -14.08 -13.19 -10.46
C ASP A 273 -13.23 -12.88 -11.71
N LYS A 274 -12.76 -13.93 -12.37
CA LYS A 274 -11.96 -13.85 -13.59
C LYS A 274 -12.62 -12.99 -14.68
N SER A 275 -13.93 -12.76 -14.64
CA SER A 275 -14.60 -11.83 -15.55
C SER A 275 -14.15 -10.38 -15.38
N LYS A 276 -13.55 -10.04 -14.23
CA LYS A 276 -13.02 -8.74 -13.83
C LYS A 276 -11.52 -8.60 -13.98
N ALA A 277 -10.82 -9.66 -14.39
CA ALA A 277 -9.37 -9.69 -14.53
C ALA A 277 -8.83 -8.54 -15.41
N ASN A 278 -9.58 -8.13 -16.43
CA ASN A 278 -9.19 -7.05 -17.35
C ASN A 278 -9.70 -5.66 -16.94
N ASP A 279 -10.42 -5.53 -15.82
CA ASP A 279 -10.89 -4.23 -15.36
C ASP A 279 -9.70 -3.42 -14.80
N THR A 280 -9.72 -2.12 -15.05
CA THR A 280 -8.75 -1.13 -14.55
C THR A 280 -9.32 -0.34 -13.38
N TYR A 281 -10.29 -0.92 -12.68
CA TYR A 281 -10.97 -0.28 -11.55
C TYR A 281 -11.48 -1.31 -10.55
N VAL A 282 -11.71 -0.87 -9.32
CA VAL A 282 -12.38 -1.63 -8.25
C VAL A 282 -13.44 -0.75 -7.62
N VAL A 283 -14.68 -1.24 -7.57
CA VAL A 283 -15.77 -0.55 -6.86
C VAL A 283 -15.62 -0.81 -5.36
N LEU A 284 -15.63 0.26 -4.59
CA LEU A 284 -15.46 0.29 -3.15
C LEU A 284 -16.74 0.88 -2.52
N ASP A 285 -17.61 0.02 -2.01
CA ASP A 285 -18.80 0.47 -1.29
C ASP A 285 -18.39 0.85 0.14
N LEU A 286 -18.26 2.16 0.44
CA LEU A 286 -17.80 2.62 1.75
C LEU A 286 -18.96 2.88 2.71
N LEU A 287 -19.90 3.72 2.30
CA LEU A 287 -21.13 4.07 3.01
C LEU A 287 -22.29 4.14 2.02
N PRO A 288 -22.69 3.02 1.39
CA PRO A 288 -23.84 3.04 0.50
C PRO A 288 -25.14 3.29 1.30
N ASP A 289 -26.19 3.72 0.61
CA ASP A 289 -27.53 3.71 1.21
C ASP A 289 -27.97 2.27 1.59
N LEU A 290 -29.00 2.15 2.43
CA LEU A 290 -29.52 0.87 2.90
C LEU A 290 -29.99 -0.06 1.78
N ALA A 291 -30.49 0.48 0.67
CA ALA A 291 -30.96 -0.34 -0.46
C ALA A 291 -29.79 -0.98 -1.22
N ASN A 292 -28.68 -0.26 -1.32
CA ASN A 292 -27.44 -0.69 -1.98
C ASN A 292 -26.54 -1.50 -1.05
N LEU A 293 -26.63 -1.32 0.27
CA LEU A 293 -25.91 -2.12 1.27
C LEU A 293 -26.17 -3.63 1.13
N LYS A 294 -27.41 -4.02 0.80
CA LYS A 294 -27.77 -5.42 0.53
C LYS A 294 -27.13 -5.99 -0.75
N LYS A 295 -26.72 -5.11 -1.66
CA LYS A 295 -26.05 -5.41 -2.93
C LYS A 295 -24.54 -5.20 -2.85
N ALA A 296 -24.04 -4.66 -1.74
CA ALA A 296 -22.62 -4.42 -1.55
C ALA A 296 -21.88 -5.74 -1.74
N ARG A 297 -20.76 -5.68 -2.47
CA ARG A 297 -19.98 -6.87 -2.80
C ARG A 297 -19.47 -7.57 -1.55
N ASP A 298 -19.03 -6.78 -0.58
CA ASP A 298 -18.59 -7.24 0.74
C ASP A 298 -19.25 -6.43 1.85
N PRO A 299 -20.42 -6.88 2.35
CA PRO A 299 -21.11 -6.24 3.45
C PRO A 299 -20.30 -6.22 4.77
N ASN A 300 -19.34 -7.15 4.97
CA ASN A 300 -18.47 -7.16 6.15
C ASN A 300 -17.46 -6.01 6.12
N ALA A 301 -16.84 -5.77 4.96
CA ALA A 301 -15.97 -4.62 4.75
C ALA A 301 -16.73 -3.32 5.01
N VAL A 302 -17.92 -3.16 4.42
CA VAL A 302 -18.76 -1.97 4.63
C VAL A 302 -19.10 -1.79 6.13
N ALA A 303 -19.53 -2.85 6.82
CA ALA A 303 -19.83 -2.79 8.24
C ALA A 303 -18.60 -2.41 9.09
N SER A 304 -17.42 -2.92 8.73
CA SER A 304 -16.17 -2.60 9.41
C SER A 304 -15.81 -1.12 9.25
N ILE A 305 -15.95 -0.57 8.05
CA ILE A 305 -15.73 0.85 7.77
C ILE A 305 -16.71 1.71 8.57
N ILE A 306 -18.02 1.40 8.51
CA ILE A 306 -19.04 2.14 9.27
C ILE A 306 -18.71 2.12 10.77
N SER A 307 -18.24 0.98 11.32
CA SER A 307 -17.91 0.85 12.74
C SER A 307 -16.79 1.78 13.21
N GLN A 308 -15.90 2.19 12.29
CA GLN A 308 -14.88 3.19 12.58
C GLN A 308 -15.47 4.60 12.52
N ILE A 309 -16.33 4.86 11.52
CA ILE A 309 -16.93 6.17 11.29
C ILE A 309 -17.94 6.54 12.40
N GLU A 310 -18.69 5.58 12.94
CA GLU A 310 -19.67 5.85 14.01
C GLU A 310 -19.03 6.27 15.36
N ARG A 311 -17.72 6.04 15.52
CA ARG A 311 -16.94 6.38 16.72
C ARG A 311 -16.31 7.76 16.65
N LEU A 312 -16.47 8.45 15.52
CA LEU A 312 -15.91 9.77 15.32
C LEU A 312 -16.55 10.79 16.27
N SER A 313 -15.73 11.73 16.73
CA SER A 313 -16.20 12.89 17.49
C SER A 313 -17.02 13.84 16.63
N ALA A 314 -17.82 14.71 17.25
CA ALA A 314 -18.64 15.70 16.55
C ALA A 314 -17.81 16.89 16.02
N ARG A 315 -16.95 16.63 15.03
CA ARG A 315 -16.14 17.62 14.30
C ARG A 315 -15.88 17.16 12.87
N THR A 316 -15.18 17.97 12.09
CA THR A 316 -14.63 17.52 10.80
C THR A 316 -13.46 16.56 11.01
N HIS A 317 -13.47 15.45 10.27
CA HIS A 317 -12.42 14.45 10.24
C HIS A 317 -11.86 14.30 8.82
N LYS A 318 -10.55 14.15 8.70
CA LYS A 318 -9.88 13.79 7.45
C LYS A 318 -9.71 12.28 7.39
N ILE A 319 -10.12 11.67 6.29
CA ILE A 319 -10.03 10.23 6.10
C ILE A 319 -9.21 9.96 4.85
N HIS A 320 -8.09 9.27 5.03
CA HIS A 320 -7.24 8.80 3.95
C HIS A 320 -7.49 7.31 3.72
N PHE A 321 -7.72 6.94 2.47
CA PHE A 321 -7.91 5.57 2.04
C PHE A 321 -6.71 5.13 1.20
N ASN A 322 -6.19 3.94 1.49
CA ASN A 322 -5.11 3.31 0.75
C ASN A 322 -5.54 1.91 0.30
N PHE A 323 -5.51 1.68 -1.01
CA PHE A 323 -5.71 0.39 -1.63
C PHE A 323 -4.39 -0.14 -2.18
N ALA A 324 -3.95 -1.29 -1.69
CA ALA A 324 -2.65 -1.87 -2.00
C ALA A 324 -2.71 -3.40 -1.97
N THR A 325 -1.84 -4.11 -2.69
CA THR A 325 -1.50 -5.49 -2.34
C THR A 325 -0.48 -5.50 -1.20
N THR A 326 -0.12 -6.69 -0.68
CA THR A 326 0.99 -6.86 0.26
C THR A 326 2.32 -6.28 -0.25
N LYS A 327 2.49 -6.14 -1.57
CA LYS A 327 3.75 -5.71 -2.20
C LYS A 327 3.63 -4.43 -3.01
N THR A 328 2.43 -4.02 -3.39
CA THR A 328 2.25 -2.97 -4.41
C THR A 328 1.14 -2.01 -4.02
N PHE A 329 1.47 -0.73 -3.99
CA PHE A 329 0.47 0.33 -3.89
C PHE A 329 -0.37 0.40 -5.18
N LEU A 330 -1.70 0.44 -5.05
CA LEU A 330 -2.60 0.44 -6.20
C LEU A 330 -3.29 1.78 -6.40
N ALA A 331 -3.93 2.33 -5.36
CA ALA A 331 -4.63 3.59 -5.41
C ALA A 331 -4.82 4.22 -4.02
N GLU A 332 -4.94 5.54 -3.95
CA GLU A 332 -5.29 6.26 -2.72
C GLU A 332 -6.30 7.37 -2.96
N GLY A 333 -6.98 7.80 -1.90
CA GLY A 333 -7.80 9.00 -1.96
C GLY A 333 -8.15 9.52 -0.58
N ASP A 334 -8.31 10.83 -0.50
CA ASP A 334 -8.67 11.55 0.71
C ASP A 334 -10.09 12.10 0.61
N LEU A 335 -10.79 12.10 1.74
CA LEU A 335 -12.02 12.85 1.92
C LEU A 335 -12.09 13.50 3.29
N GLU A 336 -13.00 14.45 3.43
CA GLU A 336 -13.38 15.08 4.68
C GLU A 336 -14.83 14.75 4.99
N ILE A 337 -15.11 14.46 6.27
CA ILE A 337 -16.45 14.23 6.77
C ILE A 337 -16.75 15.17 7.93
N ASP A 338 -17.77 16.01 7.77
CA ASP A 338 -18.28 16.87 8.83
C ASP A 338 -19.25 16.07 9.72
N CYS A 339 -18.76 15.66 10.89
CA CYS A 339 -19.54 14.98 11.92
C CYS A 339 -20.15 15.94 12.97
N SER A 340 -20.03 17.27 12.79
CA SER A 340 -20.57 18.27 13.73
C SER A 340 -22.08 18.15 13.98
N PRO A 341 -22.92 17.72 13.00
CA PRO A 341 -24.33 17.44 13.24
C PRO A 341 -24.62 16.21 14.14
N GLY A 342 -23.58 15.49 14.57
CA GLY A 342 -23.67 14.23 15.32
C GLY A 342 -23.41 13.00 14.44
N VAL A 343 -23.23 11.82 15.05
CA VAL A 343 -22.91 10.55 14.36
C VAL A 343 -24.01 9.49 14.49
N ASP A 344 -25.14 9.81 15.09
CA ASP A 344 -26.19 8.82 15.39
C ASP A 344 -26.81 8.20 14.14
N LYS A 345 -26.84 8.92 13.02
CA LYS A 345 -27.27 8.36 11.74
C LYS A 345 -26.33 7.26 11.25
N TYR A 346 -25.02 7.37 11.51
CA TYR A 346 -24.07 6.30 11.18
C TYR A 346 -24.26 5.09 12.07
N LYS A 347 -24.59 5.26 13.35
CA LYS A 347 -24.98 4.14 14.22
C LYS A 347 -26.20 3.40 13.68
N ALA A 348 -27.22 4.12 13.21
CA ALA A 348 -28.39 3.48 12.61
C ALA A 348 -28.04 2.70 11.32
N ILE A 349 -27.22 3.28 10.44
CA ILE A 349 -26.74 2.61 9.22
C ILE A 349 -25.87 1.39 9.59
N TYR A 350 -25.02 1.52 10.61
CA TYR A 350 -24.20 0.42 11.14
C TYR A 350 -25.05 -0.74 11.61
N GLU A 351 -26.08 -0.45 12.41
CA GLU A 351 -26.97 -1.46 12.95
C GLU A 351 -27.72 -2.22 11.85
N GLU A 352 -28.17 -1.52 10.80
CA GLU A 352 -28.80 -2.16 9.65
C GLU A 352 -27.79 -2.95 8.79
N ALA A 353 -26.58 -2.43 8.57
CA ALA A 353 -25.48 -3.16 7.93
C ALA A 353 -25.17 -4.45 8.68
N ARG A 354 -25.06 -4.34 10.00
CA ARG A 354 -24.80 -5.43 10.92
C ARG A 354 -25.89 -6.47 10.82
N LYS A 355 -27.18 -6.10 10.85
CA LYS A 355 -28.29 -7.05 10.67
C LYS A 355 -28.25 -7.74 9.30
N ALA A 356 -27.93 -7.00 8.23
CA ALA A 356 -27.84 -7.56 6.88
C ALA A 356 -26.71 -8.60 6.74
N VAL A 357 -25.58 -8.35 7.41
CA VAL A 357 -24.42 -9.24 7.49
C VAL A 357 -24.73 -10.46 8.36
N THR A 358 -25.07 -10.26 9.62
CA THR A 358 -25.25 -11.34 10.61
C THR A 358 -26.53 -12.15 10.35
N GLY A 359 -27.48 -11.57 9.63
CA GLY A 359 -28.68 -12.23 9.11
C GLY A 359 -28.37 -13.38 8.15
N LYS A 360 -27.19 -13.42 7.52
CA LYS A 360 -26.77 -14.53 6.65
C LYS A 360 -26.00 -15.63 7.39
N VAL A 361 -25.34 -15.28 8.50
CA VAL A 361 -24.58 -16.24 9.30
C VAL A 361 -25.56 -17.16 10.04
N SER A 362 -25.43 -18.47 9.85
CA SER A 362 -26.18 -19.48 10.59
C SER A 362 -25.23 -20.26 11.48
N PHE A 363 -25.68 -20.57 12.71
CA PHE A 363 -24.93 -21.48 13.55
C PHE A 363 -25.06 -22.90 12.97
N PRO A 364 -23.96 -23.61 12.67
CA PRO A 364 -24.02 -24.93 12.04
C PRO A 364 -24.84 -25.93 12.87
N ALA A 365 -25.52 -26.85 12.17
CA ALA A 365 -26.17 -27.97 12.82
C ALA A 365 -25.13 -29.03 13.22
N PRO A 366 -25.24 -29.61 14.42
CA PRO A 366 -24.27 -30.59 14.90
C PRO A 366 -24.39 -31.89 14.11
N GLN A 367 -23.26 -32.40 13.65
CA GLN A 367 -23.14 -33.68 12.96
C GLN A 367 -23.03 -34.86 13.93
N MET A 368 -22.67 -34.59 15.19
CA MET A 368 -22.74 -35.56 16.29
C MET A 368 -23.06 -34.90 17.63
N ARG A 369 -23.38 -35.72 18.65
CA ARG A 369 -23.59 -35.30 20.03
C ARG A 369 -22.60 -35.99 20.96
N ASP A 370 -21.81 -35.20 21.67
CA ASP A 370 -20.94 -35.66 22.77
C ASP A 370 -21.08 -34.68 23.94
N ALA A 371 -21.96 -35.01 24.88
CA ALA A 371 -22.34 -34.10 25.96
C ALA A 371 -21.15 -33.69 26.85
N ASN A 372 -20.16 -34.58 27.02
CA ASN A 372 -18.97 -34.28 27.80
C ASN A 372 -18.07 -33.29 27.06
N ALA A 373 -17.82 -33.51 25.76
CA ALA A 373 -17.04 -32.59 24.96
C ALA A 373 -17.73 -31.22 24.84
N GLU A 374 -19.03 -31.20 24.52
CA GLU A 374 -19.82 -29.95 24.43
C GLU A 374 -19.75 -29.15 25.75
N ALA A 375 -19.88 -29.80 26.91
CA ALA A 375 -19.80 -29.13 28.21
C ALA A 375 -18.41 -28.55 28.50
N GLN A 376 -17.34 -29.27 28.14
CA GLN A 376 -15.98 -28.78 28.34
C GLN A 376 -15.66 -27.61 27.41
N ILE A 377 -16.06 -27.68 26.14
CA ILE A 377 -15.91 -26.57 25.17
C ILE A 377 -16.70 -25.34 25.66
N LYS A 378 -17.95 -25.52 26.12
CA LYS A 378 -18.73 -24.43 26.72
C LYS A 378 -18.02 -23.77 27.88
N LYS A 379 -17.47 -24.56 28.80
CA LYS A 379 -16.74 -24.05 29.96
C LYS A 379 -15.46 -23.33 29.56
N MET A 380 -14.69 -23.90 28.63
CA MET A 380 -13.40 -23.37 28.18
C MET A 380 -13.54 -21.99 27.55
N HIS A 381 -14.59 -21.77 26.76
CA HIS A 381 -14.79 -20.52 26.00
C HIS A 381 -15.90 -19.61 26.53
N GLY A 382 -16.56 -19.97 27.64
CA GLY A 382 -17.78 -19.28 28.09
C GLY A 382 -18.87 -19.30 27.02
N ALA A 383 -18.95 -20.38 26.24
CA ALA A 383 -19.85 -20.46 25.09
C ALA A 383 -21.29 -20.71 25.54
N THR A 384 -22.23 -20.03 24.89
CA THR A 384 -23.67 -20.25 25.05
C THR A 384 -24.14 -21.47 24.26
N LYS A 385 -23.48 -21.78 23.13
CA LYS A 385 -23.84 -22.88 22.23
C LYS A 385 -22.59 -23.54 21.65
N VAL A 386 -22.65 -24.86 21.44
CA VAL A 386 -21.61 -25.67 20.80
C VAL A 386 -22.28 -26.57 19.76
N SER A 387 -21.62 -26.75 18.61
CA SER A 387 -22.02 -27.68 17.55
C SER A 387 -20.78 -28.40 17.03
N ILE A 388 -20.74 -29.73 17.19
CA ILE A 388 -19.66 -30.55 16.66
C ILE A 388 -19.87 -30.70 15.14
N ALA A 389 -18.85 -30.35 14.37
CA ALA A 389 -18.87 -30.35 12.90
C ALA A 389 -18.58 -31.73 12.31
N ASP A 390 -17.85 -32.58 13.03
CA ASP A 390 -17.52 -33.93 12.59
C ASP A 390 -18.65 -34.93 12.92
N THR A 391 -18.80 -35.96 12.10
CA THR A 391 -19.77 -37.04 12.34
C THR A 391 -19.29 -38.04 13.40
N GLU A 392 -17.98 -38.09 13.65
CA GLU A 392 -17.33 -38.93 14.63
C GLU A 392 -15.99 -38.34 15.09
N TRP A 393 -15.35 -38.98 16.07
CA TRP A 393 -14.00 -38.62 16.49
C TRP A 393 -12.95 -39.12 15.49
N ASN A 394 -12.12 -38.22 14.98
CA ASN A 394 -11.02 -38.53 14.06
C ASN A 394 -9.80 -39.08 14.82
N ILE A 395 -9.41 -40.34 14.60
CA ILE A 395 -8.24 -40.94 15.26
C ILE A 395 -6.95 -40.46 14.57
N TYR A 396 -6.00 -39.94 15.34
CA TYR A 396 -4.67 -39.63 14.85
C TYR A 396 -3.60 -40.50 15.52
N ARG A 397 -2.55 -40.78 14.76
CA ARG A 397 -1.45 -41.68 15.14
C ARG A 397 -0.14 -40.91 15.18
N ALA A 398 0.77 -41.34 16.05
CA ALA A 398 2.15 -40.87 16.03
C ALA A 398 2.92 -41.48 14.85
N ASP A 399 4.13 -40.98 14.58
CA ASP A 399 4.98 -41.43 13.46
C ASP A 399 5.26 -42.94 13.47
N ASN A 400 5.24 -43.57 14.64
CA ASN A 400 5.42 -45.02 14.81
C ASN A 400 4.14 -45.84 14.59
N GLY A 401 3.04 -45.21 14.13
CA GLY A 401 1.74 -45.85 13.88
C GLY A 401 0.90 -46.12 15.13
N ALA A 402 1.41 -45.85 16.34
CA ALA A 402 0.64 -45.97 17.57
C ALA A 402 -0.47 -44.91 17.63
N ILE A 403 -1.64 -45.28 18.16
CA ILE A 403 -2.73 -44.32 18.39
C ILE A 403 -2.27 -43.31 19.44
N ALA A 404 -2.22 -42.03 19.08
CA ALA A 404 -1.84 -40.95 19.98
C ALA A 404 -3.07 -40.31 20.64
N GLY A 405 -4.17 -40.20 19.89
CA GLY A 405 -5.41 -39.62 20.40
C GLY A 405 -6.49 -39.58 19.34
N ARG A 406 -7.50 -38.77 19.62
CA ARG A 406 -8.58 -38.47 18.70
C ARG A 406 -8.93 -36.99 18.73
N SER A 407 -9.40 -36.44 17.61
CA SER A 407 -9.77 -35.05 17.46
C SER A 407 -11.19 -34.89 16.93
N LEU A 408 -11.79 -33.73 17.16
CA LEU A 408 -12.98 -33.28 16.47
C LEU A 408 -12.91 -31.77 16.20
N THR A 409 -13.66 -31.31 15.22
CA THR A 409 -13.89 -29.90 14.95
C THR A 409 -15.23 -29.50 15.54
N ALA A 410 -15.28 -28.38 16.25
CA ALA A 410 -16.53 -27.84 16.77
C ALA A 410 -16.62 -26.33 16.60
N TYR A 411 -17.84 -25.87 16.29
CA TYR A 411 -18.24 -24.48 16.35
C TYR A 411 -18.75 -24.16 17.75
N PHE A 412 -18.44 -22.98 18.26
CA PHE A 412 -18.97 -22.49 19.52
C PHE A 412 -19.31 -21.01 19.41
N ALA A 413 -20.40 -20.62 20.06
CA ALA A 413 -20.84 -19.24 20.11
C ALA A 413 -20.77 -18.67 21.52
N TYR A 414 -20.36 -17.42 21.67
CA TYR A 414 -20.29 -16.72 22.94
C TYR A 414 -20.80 -15.28 22.81
N LYS A 415 -21.13 -14.66 23.95
CA LYS A 415 -21.55 -13.26 24.01
C LYS A 415 -20.36 -12.40 24.45
N GLY A 416 -19.96 -11.45 23.60
CA GLY A 416 -18.91 -10.50 23.89
C GLY A 416 -19.32 -9.46 24.94
N LYS A 417 -18.32 -8.73 25.46
CA LYS A 417 -18.53 -7.63 26.43
C LYS A 417 -19.33 -6.47 25.83
N ASP A 418 -19.31 -6.33 24.51
CA ASP A 418 -20.10 -5.38 23.74
C ASP A 418 -21.56 -5.81 23.54
N GLY A 419 -21.96 -6.94 24.13
CA GLY A 419 -23.31 -7.47 24.04
C GLY A 419 -23.61 -8.25 22.75
N ASN A 420 -22.67 -8.30 21.81
CA ASN A 420 -22.83 -9.01 20.53
C ASN A 420 -22.53 -10.50 20.69
N CYS A 421 -23.06 -11.33 19.79
CA CYS A 421 -22.75 -12.76 19.74
C CYS A 421 -21.78 -13.06 18.61
N TYR A 422 -20.85 -13.97 18.89
CA TYR A 422 -19.75 -14.34 18.02
C TYR A 422 -19.73 -15.85 17.85
N VAL A 423 -19.41 -16.33 16.65
CA VAL A 423 -19.13 -17.75 16.36
C VAL A 423 -17.63 -17.88 16.12
N ASN A 424 -17.05 -18.93 16.67
CA ASN A 424 -15.70 -19.40 16.39
C ASN A 424 -15.73 -20.90 16.14
N TYR A 425 -14.61 -21.46 15.66
CA TYR A 425 -14.43 -22.90 15.60
C TYR A 425 -13.05 -23.31 16.13
N GLY A 426 -12.86 -24.58 16.43
CA GLY A 426 -11.58 -25.09 16.90
C GLY A 426 -11.49 -26.60 16.73
N VAL A 427 -10.25 -27.10 16.77
CA VAL A 427 -9.98 -28.53 16.85
C VAL A 427 -9.72 -28.90 18.29
N PHE A 428 -10.45 -29.90 18.77
CA PHE A 428 -10.44 -30.37 20.14
C PHE A 428 -9.99 -31.81 20.19
N THR A 429 -9.13 -32.16 21.15
CA THR A 429 -8.46 -33.47 21.22
C THR A 429 -8.68 -34.19 22.54
N GLN A 430 -8.60 -35.51 22.49
CA GLN A 430 -8.50 -36.40 23.66
C GLN A 430 -7.34 -37.36 23.48
N GLN A 431 -6.47 -37.43 24.48
CA GLN A 431 -5.33 -38.35 24.47
C GLN A 431 -5.78 -39.80 24.61
N TYR A 432 -5.10 -40.71 23.92
CA TYR A 432 -5.34 -42.15 24.05
C TYR A 432 -4.66 -42.69 25.32
N LEU A 433 -5.42 -43.42 26.15
CA LEU A 433 -4.95 -43.98 27.43
C LEU A 433 -4.65 -45.48 27.33
N GLY A 434 -4.71 -46.06 26.13
CA GLY A 434 -4.56 -47.49 25.91
C GLY A 434 -5.87 -48.28 26.06
N LYS A 435 -5.87 -49.53 25.60
CA LYS A 435 -7.00 -50.47 25.71
C LYS A 435 -8.34 -49.91 25.22
N GLY A 436 -8.33 -49.13 24.13
CA GLY A 436 -9.53 -48.52 23.56
C GLY A 436 -10.10 -47.34 24.36
N LYS A 437 -9.40 -46.85 25.39
CA LYS A 437 -9.85 -45.74 26.23
C LYS A 437 -9.18 -44.43 25.85
N TYR A 438 -9.92 -43.33 26.00
CA TYR A 438 -9.43 -41.97 25.78
C TYR A 438 -9.62 -41.14 27.05
N SER A 439 -8.82 -40.09 27.20
CA SER A 439 -8.95 -39.12 28.29
C SER A 439 -10.36 -38.52 28.29
N SER A 440 -10.93 -38.37 29.49
CA SER A 440 -12.18 -37.61 29.65
C SER A 440 -11.97 -36.12 29.43
N VAL A 441 -10.73 -35.62 29.55
CA VAL A 441 -10.37 -34.21 29.34
C VAL A 441 -10.26 -33.92 27.85
N VAL A 442 -11.03 -32.94 27.41
CA VAL A 442 -10.96 -32.37 26.07
C VAL A 442 -10.02 -31.18 26.10
N ASN A 443 -8.94 -31.26 25.33
CA ASN A 443 -8.01 -30.16 25.14
C ASN A 443 -8.34 -29.44 23.84
N GLN A 444 -7.99 -28.17 23.77
CA GLN A 444 -7.98 -27.45 22.51
C GLN A 444 -6.60 -27.56 21.87
N ASP A 445 -6.55 -28.03 20.62
CA ASP A 445 -5.32 -28.23 19.86
C ASP A 445 -5.07 -27.07 18.89
N SER A 446 -6.13 -26.61 18.22
CA SER A 446 -6.07 -25.42 17.37
C SER A 446 -7.29 -24.52 17.56
N TYR A 447 -7.12 -23.26 17.20
CA TYR A 447 -8.16 -22.24 17.31
C TYR A 447 -8.37 -21.59 15.95
N GLY A 448 -9.52 -21.88 15.35
CA GLY A 448 -10.01 -21.26 14.13
C GLY A 448 -10.76 -19.98 14.49
N LEU A 449 -10.06 -18.86 14.37
CA LEU A 449 -10.56 -17.55 14.74
C LEU A 449 -11.32 -16.92 13.58
N THR A 450 -12.63 -17.16 13.51
CA THR A 450 -13.50 -16.42 12.59
C THR A 450 -14.03 -15.14 13.23
N ASN A 451 -14.26 -15.15 14.55
CA ASN A 451 -14.94 -14.13 15.34
C ASN A 451 -16.14 -13.55 14.57
N GLU A 452 -16.85 -14.41 13.85
CA GLU A 452 -17.92 -13.99 12.99
C GLU A 452 -19.10 -13.59 13.85
N ARG A 453 -19.52 -12.34 13.70
CA ARG A 453 -20.72 -11.87 14.39
C ARG A 453 -21.93 -12.62 13.86
N ILE A 454 -22.77 -13.06 14.78
CA ILE A 454 -24.03 -13.73 14.49
C ILE A 454 -25.15 -13.05 15.28
N ASP A 455 -26.36 -13.05 14.74
CA ASP A 455 -27.53 -12.62 15.49
C ASP A 455 -27.68 -13.49 16.75
N CYS A 456 -27.74 -12.84 17.91
CA CYS A 456 -27.86 -13.53 19.20
C CYS A 456 -29.09 -14.44 19.29
N SER A 457 -30.15 -14.19 18.51
CA SER A 457 -31.32 -15.07 18.45
C SER A 457 -31.02 -16.43 17.79
N LYS A 458 -30.00 -16.52 16.94
CA LYS A 458 -29.62 -17.77 16.24
C LYS A 458 -28.72 -18.68 17.07
N VAL A 459 -28.14 -18.14 18.14
CA VAL A 459 -27.28 -18.89 19.09
C VAL A 459 -27.97 -19.21 20.41
N LYS A 460 -29.26 -18.86 20.52
CA LYS A 460 -30.11 -19.33 21.61
C LYS A 460 -30.48 -20.80 21.44
#